data_AF-A0A3B8JJ46-F1
#
_entry.id   AF-A0A3B8JJ46-F1
#
_cell.length_a   1.000
_cell.length_b   1.000
_cell.length_c   1.000
_cell.angle_alpha   90.00
_cell.angle_beta   90.00
_cell.angle_gamma   90.00
#
_symmetry.space_group_name_H-M   'P 1'
#
loop_
_entity.id
_entity.type
_entity.pdbx_description
1 polymer ?
#
loop_
_entity_poly.entity_id
_entity_poly.type
_entity_poly.pdbx_seq_one_letter_code
_entity_poly.pdbx_strand_id
1 'polypeptide(L)'
;MEVRKEGSIRVWAACSTESPQAHIWIDVQTPASIWSEAVDLFSRAPDEIQTQPDETSKISPGLTLFMVQTLIEVMNGRLDVLSVSSGDPTSDSQENSIRLQCSMPLGTPEPVEQGLEVG
;
A
#
# COMPACT_ATOMS: atom_id res chain seq x y z
N MET A 1 15.64 -5.80 28.16
CA MET A 1 16.28 -6.08 26.86
C MET A 1 15.17 -6.57 25.95
N GLU A 2 14.70 -5.77 25.00
CA GLU A 2 13.68 -6.21 24.04
C GLU A 2 14.33 -7.15 23.03
N VAL A 3 13.82 -8.38 22.95
CA VAL A 3 14.26 -9.36 21.98
C VAL A 3 13.59 -9.02 20.65
N ARG A 4 14.34 -8.54 19.67
CA ARG A 4 13.83 -8.39 18.29
C ARG A 4 13.60 -9.77 17.72
N LYS A 5 12.35 -10.07 17.37
CA LYS A 5 12.03 -11.26 16.57
C LYS A 5 12.45 -11.02 15.13
N GLU A 6 13.00 -12.04 14.50
CA GLU A 6 13.19 -12.08 13.05
C GLU A 6 11.81 -12.01 12.38
N GLY A 7 11.68 -11.15 11.36
CA GLY A 7 10.46 -11.00 10.57
C GLY A 7 10.76 -11.29 9.10
N SER A 8 9.75 -11.74 8.37
CA SER A 8 9.87 -12.06 6.94
C SER A 8 9.00 -11.15 6.08
N ILE A 9 9.54 -10.73 4.93
CA ILE A 9 8.81 -10.05 3.85
C ILE A 9 8.91 -10.93 2.61
N ARG A 10 7.78 -11.24 1.97
CA ARG A 10 7.77 -11.97 0.69
C ARG A 10 7.31 -11.05 -0.41
N VAL A 11 8.04 -11.02 -1.51
CA VAL A 11 7.73 -10.19 -2.69
C VAL A 11 7.70 -11.08 -3.91
N TRP A 12 6.67 -10.94 -4.73
CA TRP A 12 6.60 -11.59 -6.03
C TRP A 12 5.81 -10.74 -7.01
N ALA A 13 6.04 -11.00 -8.30
CA ALA A 13 5.38 -10.30 -9.38
C ALA A 13 5.07 -11.25 -10.53
N ALA A 14 4.04 -10.94 -11.30
CA ALA A 14 3.67 -11.65 -12.50
C ALA A 14 3.12 -10.67 -13.54
N CYS A 15 3.33 -10.98 -14.80
CA CYS A 15 2.73 -10.27 -15.92
C CYS A 15 1.93 -11.27 -16.74
N SER A 16 0.73 -10.89 -17.15
CA SER A 16 -0.07 -11.71 -18.07
C SER A 16 0.10 -11.20 -19.50
N THR A 17 0.20 -12.13 -20.45
CA THR A 17 0.17 -11.80 -21.89
C THR A 17 -1.25 -11.53 -22.40
N GLU A 18 -2.27 -12.00 -21.67
CA GLU A 18 -3.68 -11.86 -22.05
C GLU A 18 -4.30 -10.55 -21.55
N SER A 19 -3.76 -10.01 -20.46
CA SER A 19 -4.09 -8.70 -19.92
C SER A 19 -2.78 -7.98 -19.62
N PRO A 20 -2.40 -6.92 -20.36
CA PRO A 20 -1.08 -6.28 -20.26
C PRO A 20 -0.94 -5.46 -18.97
N GLN A 21 -1.06 -6.13 -17.84
CA GLN A 21 -0.92 -5.61 -16.50
C GLN A 21 0.21 -6.36 -15.79
N ALA A 22 1.05 -5.59 -15.10
CA ALA A 22 1.93 -6.10 -14.07
C ALA A 22 1.12 -6.25 -12.78
N HIS A 23 1.29 -7.38 -12.12
CA HIS A 23 0.80 -7.63 -10.76
C HIS A 23 1.98 -7.80 -9.83
N ILE A 24 1.96 -7.12 -8.69
CA ILE A 24 2.99 -7.17 -7.65
C ILE A 24 2.28 -7.47 -6.34
N TRP A 25 2.83 -8.41 -5.58
CA TRP A 25 2.33 -8.77 -4.27
C TRP A 25 3.45 -8.71 -3.23
N ILE A 26 3.13 -8.15 -2.07
CA ILE A 26 4.05 -8.02 -0.94
C ILE A 26 3.33 -8.53 0.31
N ASP A 27 3.79 -9.64 0.87
CA ASP A 27 3.35 -10.12 2.18
C ASP A 27 4.25 -9.59 3.27
N VAL A 28 3.65 -9.01 4.31
CA VAL A 28 4.35 -8.45 5.47
C VAL A 28 3.69 -8.98 6.76
N GLN A 29 4.50 -9.46 7.70
CA GLN A 29 4.06 -9.91 9.03
C GLN A 29 3.77 -8.71 9.95
N THR A 30 2.74 -7.93 9.61
CA THR A 30 2.31 -6.76 10.38
C THR A 30 0.79 -6.72 10.48
N PRO A 31 0.21 -6.29 11.61
CA PRO A 31 -1.22 -6.10 11.71
C PRO A 31 -1.70 -4.99 10.77
N ALA A 32 -2.88 -5.16 10.16
CA ALA A 32 -3.45 -4.15 9.27
C ALA A 32 -3.67 -2.78 9.93
N SER A 33 -3.75 -2.75 11.26
CA SER A 33 -3.89 -1.53 12.06
C SER A 33 -2.72 -0.55 11.90
N ILE A 34 -1.54 -0.98 11.41
CA ILE A 34 -0.43 -0.05 11.15
C ILE A 34 -0.78 1.02 10.10
N TRP A 35 -1.76 0.73 9.24
CA TRP A 35 -2.25 1.63 8.19
C TRP A 35 -3.51 2.41 8.60
N SER A 36 -4.07 2.08 9.78
CA SER A 36 -5.27 2.71 10.28
C SER A 36 -4.89 3.82 11.25
N GLU A 37 -5.43 5.01 11.01
CA GLU A 37 -5.24 6.16 11.90
C GLU A 37 -6.56 6.52 12.57
N ALA A 38 -6.48 7.03 13.80
CA ALA A 38 -7.64 7.56 14.49
C ALA A 38 -8.15 8.78 13.68
N VAL A 39 -9.37 8.67 13.16
CA VAL A 39 -10.04 9.76 12.41
C VAL A 39 -10.26 10.99 13.31
N ASP A 40 -10.25 10.81 14.62
CA ASP A 40 -10.59 11.83 15.61
C ASP A 40 -9.36 12.63 16.09
N LEU A 41 -8.60 13.20 15.16
CA LEU A 41 -7.58 14.21 15.48
C LEU A 41 -8.19 15.59 15.80
N PHE A 42 -9.51 15.74 15.65
CA PHE A 42 -10.25 16.97 15.95
C PHE A 42 -10.71 17.10 17.41
N SER A 43 -10.61 16.03 18.21
CA SER A 43 -10.94 16.05 19.65
C SER A 43 -9.75 16.38 20.55
N ARG A 44 -8.55 16.59 19.97
CA ARG A 44 -7.35 16.94 20.72
C ARG A 44 -7.38 18.42 21.10
N ALA A 45 -7.33 18.72 22.40
CA ALA A 45 -7.23 20.08 22.89
C ALA A 45 -5.92 20.74 22.38
N PRO A 46 -5.93 22.04 21.99
CA PRO A 46 -4.76 22.73 21.45
C PRO A 46 -3.49 22.66 22.32
N ASP A 47 -3.64 22.48 23.64
CA ASP A 47 -2.55 22.44 24.61
C ASP A 47 -1.70 21.16 24.58
N GLU A 48 -2.11 20.11 23.88
CA GLU A 48 -1.30 18.88 23.74
C GLU A 48 -0.37 18.87 22.51
N ILE A 49 -0.43 19.90 21.66
CA ILE A 49 0.42 20.04 20.47
C ILE A 49 1.69 20.81 20.87
N GLN A 50 2.43 20.31 21.87
CA GLN A 50 3.81 20.72 22.13
C GLN A 50 4.77 19.61 21.74
N THR A 51 4.92 19.42 20.44
CA THR A 51 6.12 18.81 19.87
C THR A 51 6.57 19.73 18.75
N GLN A 52 7.71 20.38 18.97
CA GLN A 52 8.46 21.09 17.94
C GLN A 52 8.41 20.30 16.62
N PRO A 53 8.09 20.94 15.47
CA PRO A 53 8.18 20.27 14.18
C PRO A 53 9.65 19.94 13.94
N ASP A 54 10.02 18.69 14.17
CA ASP A 54 11.30 18.13 13.75
C ASP A 54 11.36 18.21 12.20
N GLU A 55 12.50 18.55 11.61
CA GLU A 55 12.66 18.92 10.17
C GLU A 55 12.29 17.81 9.15
N THR A 56 11.71 16.71 9.61
CA THR A 56 10.95 15.77 8.80
C THR A 56 9.60 15.56 9.46
N SER A 57 8.59 16.36 9.11
CA SER A 57 7.20 16.06 9.45
C SER A 57 6.88 14.67 8.90
N LYS A 58 7.00 13.63 9.74
CA LYS A 58 6.82 12.23 9.34
C LYS A 58 5.36 12.08 8.94
N ILE A 59 5.12 12.01 7.64
CA ILE A 59 3.81 11.69 7.07
C ILE A 59 3.37 10.38 7.73
N SER A 60 2.12 10.35 8.18
CA SER A 60 1.59 9.20 8.88
C SER A 60 1.47 7.99 7.94
N PRO A 61 1.57 6.74 8.43
CA PRO A 61 1.57 5.56 7.56
C PRO A 61 0.32 5.44 6.69
N GLY A 62 -0.86 5.78 7.22
CA GLY A 62 -2.13 5.80 6.51
C GLY A 62 -2.16 6.88 5.43
N LEU A 63 -1.67 8.10 5.73
CA LEU A 63 -1.56 9.16 4.72
C LEU A 63 -0.55 8.80 3.62
N THR A 64 0.55 8.15 3.97
CA THR A 64 1.55 7.64 3.01
C THR A 64 0.90 6.60 2.10
N LEU A 65 0.17 5.64 2.65
CA LEU A 65 -0.55 4.63 1.87
C LEU A 65 -1.57 5.27 0.94
N PHE A 66 -2.35 6.24 1.42
CA PHE A 66 -3.34 6.95 0.61
C PHE A 66 -2.69 7.71 -0.57
N MET A 67 -1.57 8.38 -0.34
CA MET A 67 -0.81 9.06 -1.40
C MET A 67 -0.31 8.07 -2.46
N VAL A 68 0.18 6.90 -2.04
CA VAL A 68 0.65 5.85 -2.95
C VAL A 68 -0.52 5.24 -3.73
N GLN A 69 -1.66 4.97 -3.08
CA GLN A 69 -2.89 4.51 -3.74
C GLN A 69 -3.36 5.51 -4.79
N THR A 70 -3.39 6.80 -4.44
CA THR A 70 -3.77 7.89 -5.36
C THR A 70 -2.85 7.93 -6.58
N LEU A 71 -1.53 7.82 -6.38
CA LEU A 71 -0.57 7.81 -7.47
C LEU A 71 -0.77 6.61 -8.40
N ILE A 72 -0.99 5.42 -7.83
CA ILE A 72 -1.22 4.20 -8.60
C ILE A 72 -2.53 4.28 -9.39
N GLU A 73 -3.60 4.85 -8.83
CA GLU A 73 -4.86 5.07 -9.54
C GLU A 73 -4.70 6.03 -10.72
N VAL A 74 -3.93 7.11 -10.56
CA VAL A 74 -3.58 8.04 -11.67
C VAL A 74 -2.83 7.31 -12.79
N MET A 75 -2.04 6.29 -12.46
CA MET A 75 -1.34 5.43 -13.43
C MET A 75 -2.25 4.32 -14.02
N ASN A 76 -3.58 4.42 -13.87
CA ASN A 76 -4.55 3.39 -14.25
C ASN A 76 -4.28 2.03 -13.59
N GLY A 77 -3.64 2.05 -12.43
CA GLY A 77 -3.41 0.89 -11.60
C GLY A 77 -4.41 0.80 -10.44
N ARG A 78 -4.14 -0.15 -9.54
CA ARG A 78 -4.89 -0.37 -8.31
C ARG A 78 -3.96 -0.89 -7.22
N LEU A 79 -4.14 -0.42 -5.99
CA LEU A 79 -3.43 -0.92 -4.82
C LEU A 79 -4.40 -1.30 -3.70
N ASP A 80 -4.39 -2.58 -3.31
CA ASP A 80 -5.24 -3.13 -2.24
C ASP A 80 -4.41 -3.63 -1.07
N VAL A 81 -4.98 -3.54 0.14
CA VAL A 81 -4.46 -4.14 1.36
C VAL A 81 -5.39 -5.26 1.80
N LEU A 82 -4.90 -6.50 1.81
CA LEU A 82 -5.66 -7.68 2.19
C LEU A 82 -5.11 -8.24 3.50
N SER A 83 -5.98 -8.72 4.38
CA SER A 83 -5.57 -9.51 5.54
C SER A 83 -5.31 -10.95 5.09
N VAL A 84 -4.12 -11.48 5.39
CA VAL A 84 -3.76 -12.87 5.09
C VAL A 84 -3.73 -13.64 6.40
N SER A 85 -4.68 -14.57 6.54
CA SER A 85 -4.64 -15.56 7.60
C SER A 85 -3.72 -16.70 7.17
N SER A 86 -2.62 -16.88 7.89
CA SER A 86 -1.77 -18.06 7.78
C SER A 86 -2.61 -19.29 8.17
N GLY A 87 -3.06 -20.05 7.17
CA GLY A 87 -4.03 -21.13 7.33
C GLY A 87 -3.52 -22.39 8.05
N ASP A 88 -2.88 -22.25 9.20
CA ASP A 88 -2.59 -23.38 10.10
C ASP A 88 -3.50 -23.29 11.35
N PRO A 89 -4.53 -24.15 11.47
CA PRO A 89 -5.44 -24.16 12.62
C PRO A 89 -4.80 -24.72 13.90
N THR A 90 -3.52 -25.14 13.88
CA THR A 90 -2.84 -25.75 15.04
C THR A 90 -1.81 -24.85 15.72
N SER A 91 -1.54 -23.67 15.15
CA SER A 91 -0.56 -22.73 15.70
C SER A 91 -1.28 -21.52 16.30
N ASP A 92 -1.32 -21.43 17.64
CA ASP A 92 -1.88 -20.28 18.41
C ASP A 92 -1.20 -18.92 18.10
N SER A 93 -0.18 -18.91 17.24
CA SER A 93 0.41 -17.71 16.67
C SER A 93 -0.43 -17.24 15.49
N GLN A 94 -1.51 -16.52 15.77
CA GLN A 94 -2.22 -15.70 14.79
C GLN A 94 -1.29 -14.56 14.35
N GLU A 95 -0.30 -14.87 13.51
CA GLU A 95 0.57 -13.87 12.90
C GLU A 95 -0.29 -13.11 11.89
N ASN A 96 -0.86 -11.99 12.35
CA ASN A 96 -1.57 -11.05 11.49
C ASN A 96 -0.60 -10.59 10.40
N SER A 97 -0.74 -11.17 9.21
CA SER A 97 -0.01 -10.76 8.03
C SER A 97 -0.95 -10.02 7.09
N ILE A 98 -0.39 -9.08 6.35
CA ILE A 98 -1.09 -8.37 5.30
C ILE A 98 -0.44 -8.66 3.96
N ARG A 99 -1.23 -8.56 2.91
CA ARG A 99 -0.78 -8.54 1.53
C ARG A 99 -1.11 -7.21 0.90
N LEU A 100 -0.08 -6.53 0.43
CA LEU A 100 -0.25 -5.42 -0.51
C LEU A 100 -0.31 -6.01 -1.92
N GLN A 101 -1.38 -5.73 -2.65
CA GLN A 101 -1.54 -6.16 -4.04
C GLN A 101 -1.62 -4.93 -4.93
N CYS A 102 -0.63 -4.77 -5.80
CA CYS A 102 -0.59 -3.71 -6.80
C CYS A 102 -0.82 -4.31 -8.19
N SER A 103 -1.65 -3.66 -9.00
CA SER A 103 -1.76 -3.93 -10.43
C SER A 103 -1.58 -2.63 -11.21
N MET A 104 -0.85 -2.66 -12.33
CA MET A 104 -0.71 -1.49 -13.20
C MET A 104 -0.50 -1.92 -14.66
N PRO A 105 -0.89 -1.11 -15.65
CA PRO A 105 -0.61 -1.39 -17.06
C PRO A 105 0.89 -1.51 -17.33
N LEU A 106 1.29 -2.41 -18.25
CA LEU A 106 2.69 -2.61 -18.65
C LEU A 106 3.25 -1.47 -19.52
N GLY A 107 2.38 -0.62 -20.06
CA GLY A 107 2.73 0.54 -20.86
C GLY A 107 1.59 1.54 -20.90
N THR A 108 1.90 2.79 -21.25
CA THR A 108 0.88 3.80 -21.53
C THR A 108 0.14 3.42 -22.81
N PRO A 109 -1.21 3.52 -22.87
CA PRO A 109 -1.92 3.38 -24.13
C PRO A 109 -1.35 4.40 -25.11
N GLU A 110 -0.95 3.93 -26.30
CA GLU A 110 -0.43 4.78 -27.36
C GLU A 110 -1.52 5.82 -27.70
N PRO A 111 -1.22 7.13 -27.68
CA PRO A 111 -2.19 8.12 -28.08
C PRO A 111 -2.52 7.87 -29.55
N VAL A 112 -3.77 7.52 -29.83
CA VAL A 112 -4.26 7.42 -31.21
C VAL A 112 -4.24 8.84 -31.77
N GLU A 113 -3.19 9.20 -32.52
CA GLU A 113 -3.22 10.38 -33.37
C GLU A 113 -4.37 10.17 -34.37
N GLN A 114 -5.50 10.84 -34.13
CA GLN A 114 -6.56 10.94 -35.12
C GLN A 114 -5.97 11.71 -36.31
N GLY A 115 -5.57 10.96 -37.33
CA GLY A 115 -5.08 11.50 -38.59
C GLY A 115 -6.06 12.56 -39.10
N LEU A 116 -5.58 13.80 -39.15
CA LEU A 116 -6.15 14.85 -39.97
C LEU A 116 -5.89 14.45 -41.43
N GLU A 117 -6.76 13.62 -42.01
CA GLU A 117 -6.77 13.40 -43.45
C GLU A 117 -7.29 14.68 -44.12
N VAL A 118 -6.36 15.52 -44.58
CA VAL A 118 -6.64 16.54 -45.60
C VAL A 118 -6.40 15.87 -46.95
N GLY A 119 -7.48 15.63 -47.68
CA GLY A 119 -7.49 15.14 -49.06
C GLY A 119 -8.79 15.49 -49.75
#